data_AF-A0A945W3Z8-F1
#
_entry.id   AF-A0A945W3Z8-F1
#
_cell.length_a   1.000
_cell.length_b   1.000
_cell.length_c   1.000
_cell.angle_alpha   90.00
_cell.angle_beta   90.00
_cell.angle_gamma   90.00
#
_symmetry.space_group_name_H-M   'P 1'
#
loop_
_entity.id
_entity.type
_entity.pdbx_description
1 polymer ?
#
loop_
_entity_poly.entity_id
_entity_poly.type
_entity_poly.pdbx_seq_one_letter_code
_entity_poly.pdbx_strand_id
1 'polypeptide(L)'
;MIYSQKPRTEKFIEKHIKYIRPSEWKDICRYQTLSEAFIEKHKDKVDWRIVSRCQRLSQSFIAKHVHRVNWQQIFMAQKLTPLFIKLNAGDRPHSMLWTMVSMYQNLSEDFIARNANLVNWGTIVQYQSLSEAFLKKHENKWRSTMFSSDVFKYQKLSKDYRERQDIFRRDEIEDFCDDFLGVDSNKESWLYTSTEDKLKYIKKNTKYKVVDDEYIIAYKSIRNDGYSVFNFQYKYEVGGIYTSQCDCRTNHENSFGLSAWNKKQAKRYHGDGRLMKVRINIEDIGAIVHDNDKIRCFKLEVLSEVKPWYK
;
A
#
# COMPACT_ATOMS: atom_id res chain seq x y z
N MET A 1 24.72 6.66 -11.94
CA MET A 1 25.01 5.28 -12.35
C MET A 1 24.20 4.97 -13.61
N ILE A 2 24.79 4.36 -14.64
CA ILE A 2 24.18 4.24 -15.98
C ILE A 2 22.83 3.49 -15.95
N TYR A 3 22.73 2.47 -15.07
CA TYR A 3 21.55 1.61 -14.95
C TYR A 3 20.46 2.15 -14.02
N SER A 4 20.68 3.29 -13.35
CA SER A 4 19.68 3.94 -12.50
C SER A 4 18.96 5.10 -13.20
N GLN A 5 19.42 5.51 -14.39
CA GLN A 5 19.00 6.75 -15.06
C GLN A 5 18.05 6.54 -16.23
N LYS A 6 18.05 5.34 -16.85
CA LYS A 6 17.18 5.01 -17.99
C LYS A 6 16.83 3.52 -18.01
N PRO A 7 15.62 3.14 -18.48
CA PRO A 7 15.30 1.76 -18.79
C PRO A 7 16.26 1.17 -19.84
N ARG A 8 16.76 -0.04 -19.58
CA ARG A 8 17.66 -0.84 -20.43
C ARG A 8 17.07 -2.23 -20.58
N THR A 9 17.03 -2.73 -21.81
CA THR A 9 16.56 -4.09 -22.08
C THR A 9 17.59 -5.12 -21.61
N GLU A 10 17.15 -6.32 -21.27
CA GLU A 10 18.05 -7.43 -20.93
C GLU A 10 19.09 -7.70 -22.03
N LYS A 11 18.69 -7.62 -23.30
CA LYS A 11 19.60 -7.74 -24.45
C LYS A 11 20.71 -6.68 -24.42
N PHE A 12 20.39 -5.45 -24.02
CA PHE A 12 21.41 -4.40 -23.84
C PHE A 12 22.36 -4.76 -22.70
N ILE A 13 21.82 -5.22 -21.56
CA ILE A 13 22.61 -5.60 -20.38
C ILE A 13 23.56 -6.76 -20.74
N GLU A 14 23.06 -7.79 -21.42
CA GLU A 14 23.84 -8.94 -21.90
C GLU A 14 25.00 -8.52 -22.81
N LYS A 15 24.74 -7.63 -23.78
CA LYS A 15 25.78 -7.13 -24.70
C LYS A 15 26.92 -6.43 -23.96
N HIS A 16 26.65 -5.84 -22.79
CA HIS A 16 27.62 -5.08 -22.01
C HIS A 16 28.04 -5.77 -20.72
N ILE A 17 27.71 -7.05 -20.54
CA ILE A 17 27.86 -7.78 -19.27
C ILE A 17 29.28 -7.74 -18.69
N LYS A 18 30.30 -7.73 -19.55
CA LYS A 18 31.72 -7.71 -19.17
C LYS A 18 32.19 -6.37 -18.59
N TYR A 19 31.41 -5.31 -18.78
CA TYR A 19 31.71 -3.96 -18.26
C TYR A 19 30.91 -3.62 -17.00
N ILE A 20 30.03 -4.52 -16.55
CA ILE A 20 29.16 -4.31 -15.39
C ILE A 20 29.95 -4.64 -14.12
N ARG A 21 30.14 -3.62 -13.28
CA ARG A 21 30.76 -3.80 -11.97
C ARG A 21 29.82 -4.52 -11.00
N PRO A 22 30.35 -5.25 -10.00
CA PRO A 22 29.52 -5.89 -8.97
C PRO A 22 28.53 -4.94 -8.29
N SER A 23 28.90 -3.69 -8.04
CA SER A 23 28.03 -2.68 -7.44
C SER A 23 26.84 -2.27 -8.34
N GLU A 24 26.98 -2.38 -9.66
CA GLU A 24 25.96 -1.97 -10.63
C GLU A 24 24.83 -3.00 -10.77
N TRP A 25 25.06 -4.25 -10.34
CA TRP A 25 24.02 -5.27 -10.28
C TRP A 25 22.86 -4.89 -9.36
N LYS A 26 23.13 -4.13 -8.30
CA LYS A 26 22.08 -3.61 -7.41
C LYS A 26 21.13 -2.66 -8.14
N ASP A 27 21.67 -1.78 -8.98
CA ASP A 27 20.86 -0.86 -9.79
C ASP A 27 20.09 -1.60 -10.88
N ILE A 28 20.73 -2.58 -11.53
CA ILE A 28 20.07 -3.44 -12.52
C ILE A 28 18.88 -4.15 -11.88
N CYS A 29 19.07 -4.80 -10.73
CA CYS A 29 18.02 -5.49 -10.01
C CYS A 29 16.92 -4.56 -9.48
N ARG A 30 17.21 -3.27 -9.27
CA ARG A 30 16.25 -2.32 -8.69
C ARG A 30 15.42 -1.61 -9.75
N TYR A 31 16.05 -1.14 -10.81
CA TYR A 31 15.46 -0.18 -11.75
C TYR A 31 15.07 -0.81 -13.09
N GLN A 32 15.62 -1.97 -13.43
CA GLN A 32 15.30 -2.66 -14.68
C GLN A 32 14.21 -3.71 -14.44
N THR A 33 13.37 -3.95 -15.45
CA THR A 33 12.43 -5.07 -15.44
C THR A 33 13.17 -6.31 -15.94
N LEU A 34 13.39 -7.26 -15.03
CA LEU A 34 14.10 -8.50 -15.29
C LEU A 34 13.12 -9.67 -15.30
N SER A 35 13.26 -10.53 -16.29
CA SER A 35 12.62 -11.82 -16.41
C SER A 35 13.26 -12.84 -15.46
N GLU A 36 12.49 -13.84 -15.06
CA GLU A 36 13.00 -14.95 -14.26
C GLU A 36 14.11 -15.72 -14.97
N ALA A 37 14.06 -15.83 -16.30
CA ALA A 37 15.11 -16.47 -17.09
C ALA A 37 16.44 -15.71 -17.00
N PHE A 38 16.40 -14.37 -17.05
CA PHE A 38 17.59 -13.55 -16.87
C PHE A 38 18.13 -13.65 -15.44
N ILE A 39 17.25 -13.60 -14.44
CA ILE A 39 17.64 -13.74 -13.03
C ILE A 39 18.27 -15.12 -12.79
N GLU A 40 17.71 -16.19 -13.34
CA GLU A 40 18.25 -17.55 -13.26
C GLU A 40 19.66 -17.63 -13.88
N LYS A 41 19.82 -17.07 -15.10
CA LYS A 41 21.10 -17.06 -15.82
C LYS A 41 22.20 -16.34 -15.04
N HIS A 42 21.86 -15.30 -14.28
CA HIS A 42 22.80 -14.47 -13.51
C HIS A 42 22.62 -14.58 -12.00
N LYS A 43 22.11 -15.72 -11.51
CA LYS A 43 21.74 -15.96 -10.10
C LYS A 43 22.83 -15.68 -9.07
N ASP A 44 24.10 -15.75 -9.46
CA ASP A 44 25.26 -15.54 -8.58
C ASP A 44 25.79 -14.09 -8.65
N LYS A 45 25.21 -13.24 -9.52
CA LYS A 45 25.56 -11.81 -9.64
C LYS A 45 24.47 -10.88 -9.12
N VAL A 46 23.21 -11.31 -9.20
CA VAL A 46 22.06 -10.52 -8.74
C VAL A 46 22.03 -10.38 -7.22
N ASP A 47 21.54 -9.24 -6.75
CA ASP A 47 21.25 -9.04 -5.32
C ASP A 47 19.86 -9.62 -5.01
N TRP A 48 19.82 -10.77 -4.35
CA TRP A 48 18.58 -11.48 -4.08
C TRP A 48 17.60 -10.72 -3.19
N ARG A 49 18.09 -9.87 -2.27
CA ARG A 49 17.20 -9.02 -1.46
C ARG A 49 16.51 -7.98 -2.34
N ILE A 50 17.24 -7.36 -3.27
CA ILE A 50 16.66 -6.40 -4.22
C ILE A 50 15.75 -7.12 -5.21
N VAL A 51 16.14 -8.28 -5.73
CA VAL A 51 15.31 -9.10 -6.63
C VAL A 51 13.97 -9.43 -5.97
N SER A 52 13.98 -9.96 -4.74
CA SER A 52 12.75 -10.30 -4.00
C SER A 52 11.80 -9.11 -3.81
N ARG A 53 12.33 -7.88 -3.72
CA ARG A 53 11.55 -6.66 -3.53
C ARG A 53 11.08 -6.02 -4.84
N CYS A 54 11.97 -5.93 -5.82
CA CYS A 54 11.83 -5.04 -6.97
C CYS A 54 11.50 -5.76 -8.28
N GLN A 55 11.56 -7.09 -8.31
CA GLN A 55 11.18 -7.90 -9.46
C GLN A 55 9.88 -8.65 -9.18
N ARG A 56 9.07 -8.81 -10.22
CA ARG A 56 7.85 -9.62 -10.14
C ARG A 56 8.27 -11.09 -10.26
N LEU A 57 8.08 -11.85 -9.19
CA LEU A 57 8.46 -13.25 -9.14
C LEU A 57 7.21 -14.12 -9.02
N SER A 58 7.15 -15.19 -9.80
CA SER A 58 6.17 -16.25 -9.68
C SER A 58 6.43 -17.08 -8.42
N GLN A 59 5.35 -17.63 -7.86
CA GLN A 59 5.46 -18.51 -6.68
C GLN A 59 6.31 -19.76 -6.96
N SER A 60 6.29 -20.29 -8.20
CA SER A 60 7.15 -21.41 -8.61
C SER A 60 8.63 -21.01 -8.63
N PHE A 61 8.98 -19.81 -9.14
CA PHE A 61 10.34 -19.32 -9.10
C PHE A 61 10.83 -19.08 -7.66
N ILE A 62 9.98 -18.49 -6.80
CA ILE A 62 10.28 -18.29 -5.38
C ILE A 62 10.53 -19.64 -4.70
N ALA A 63 9.68 -20.65 -4.94
CA ALA A 63 9.83 -21.99 -4.39
C ALA A 63 11.11 -22.70 -4.88
N LYS A 64 11.52 -22.47 -6.14
CA LYS A 64 12.79 -23.00 -6.66
C LYS A 64 14.01 -22.41 -5.93
N HIS A 65 13.89 -21.18 -5.41
CA HIS A 65 14.97 -20.40 -4.82
C HIS A 65 14.76 -20.07 -3.34
N VAL A 66 14.09 -20.94 -2.58
CA VAL A 66 13.73 -20.71 -1.16
C VAL A 66 14.89 -20.31 -0.26
N HIS A 67 16.11 -20.76 -0.55
CA HIS A 67 17.32 -20.46 0.23
C HIS A 67 18.05 -19.19 -0.23
N ARG A 68 17.63 -18.57 -1.34
CA ARG A 68 18.26 -17.36 -1.88
C ARG A 68 17.38 -16.13 -1.71
N VAL A 69 16.07 -16.28 -1.86
CA VAL A 69 15.13 -15.16 -1.72
C VAL A 69 15.13 -14.58 -0.31
N ASN A 70 14.86 -13.28 -0.21
CA ASN A 70 14.62 -12.66 1.07
C ASN A 70 13.12 -12.72 1.41
N TRP A 71 12.73 -13.60 2.34
CA TRP A 71 11.33 -13.84 2.71
C TRP A 71 10.58 -12.61 3.20
N GLN A 72 11.22 -11.71 3.96
CA GLN A 72 10.59 -10.46 4.38
C GLN A 72 10.20 -9.63 3.16
N GLN A 73 11.11 -9.45 2.19
CA GLN A 73 10.81 -8.73 0.97
C GLN A 73 9.73 -9.42 0.12
N ILE A 74 9.71 -10.76 0.09
CA ILE A 74 8.68 -11.53 -0.62
C ILE A 74 7.28 -11.22 -0.03
N PHE A 75 7.10 -11.32 1.28
CA PHE A 75 5.82 -11.04 1.94
C PHE A 75 5.42 -9.56 1.88
N MET A 76 6.38 -8.63 1.75
CA MET A 76 6.07 -7.21 1.61
C MET A 76 5.65 -6.83 0.19
N ALA A 77 6.34 -7.38 -0.82
CA ALA A 77 6.25 -6.88 -2.19
C ALA A 77 5.37 -7.74 -3.10
N GLN A 78 5.43 -9.06 -2.96
CA GLN A 78 4.78 -9.99 -3.89
C GLN A 78 3.31 -10.21 -3.51
N LYS A 79 2.46 -10.47 -4.51
CA LYS A 79 1.11 -10.96 -4.29
C LYS A 79 1.15 -12.48 -4.14
N LEU A 80 0.82 -12.99 -2.95
CA LEU A 80 0.93 -14.40 -2.62
C LEU A 80 -0.45 -15.02 -2.37
N THR A 81 -0.56 -16.32 -2.63
CA THR A 81 -1.79 -17.05 -2.30
C THR A 81 -1.82 -17.43 -0.82
N PRO A 82 -3.01 -17.57 -0.21
CA PRO A 82 -3.15 -18.06 1.16
C PRO A 82 -2.38 -19.37 1.42
N LEU A 83 -2.44 -20.32 0.47
CA LEU A 83 -1.74 -21.60 0.57
C LEU A 83 -0.22 -21.39 0.59
N PHE A 84 0.32 -20.57 -0.30
CA PHE A 84 1.76 -20.30 -0.34
C PHE A 84 2.25 -19.58 0.90
N ILE A 85 1.47 -18.65 1.45
CA ILE A 85 1.78 -17.99 2.72
C ILE A 85 1.89 -19.04 3.83
N LYS A 86 0.88 -19.91 3.97
CA LYS A 86 0.87 -20.94 5.02
C LYS A 86 2.08 -21.88 4.91
N LEU A 87 2.43 -22.31 3.71
CA LEU A 87 3.56 -23.21 3.48
C LEU A 87 4.92 -22.58 3.81
N ASN A 88 5.07 -21.26 3.70
CA ASN A 88 6.38 -20.61 3.73
C ASN A 88 6.58 -19.61 4.89
N ALA A 89 5.52 -19.12 5.55
CA ALA A 89 5.65 -18.25 6.73
C ALA A 89 6.03 -19.01 8.00
N GLY A 90 5.85 -20.34 7.97
CA GLY A 90 6.06 -21.25 9.11
C GLY A 90 4.98 -21.11 10.19
N ASP A 91 5.07 -21.95 11.21
CA ASP A 91 4.04 -22.06 12.26
C ASP A 91 4.42 -21.37 13.58
N ARG A 92 5.40 -20.47 13.56
CA ARG A 92 5.84 -19.72 14.75
C ARG A 92 5.00 -18.46 14.93
N PRO A 93 4.24 -18.33 16.04
CA PRO A 93 3.60 -17.07 16.42
C PRO A 93 4.62 -15.95 16.59
N HIS A 94 4.17 -14.70 16.45
CA HIS A 94 5.00 -13.50 16.63
C HIS A 94 6.24 -13.42 15.74
N SER A 95 6.32 -14.27 14.69
CA SER A 95 7.43 -14.20 13.76
C SER A 95 7.38 -12.88 12.97
N MET A 96 8.55 -12.38 12.62
CA MET A 96 8.64 -11.20 11.76
C MET A 96 7.97 -11.46 10.39
N LEU A 97 7.94 -12.71 9.92
CA LEU A 97 7.25 -13.08 8.69
C LEU A 97 5.74 -12.91 8.82
N TRP A 98 5.12 -13.37 9.92
CA TRP A 98 3.69 -13.17 10.16
C TRP A 98 3.34 -11.69 10.35
N THR A 99 4.25 -10.89 10.89
CA THR A 99 4.08 -9.42 10.91
C THR A 99 4.08 -8.84 9.49
N MET A 100 4.97 -9.29 8.60
CA MET A 100 4.96 -8.87 7.19
C MET A 100 3.67 -9.32 6.48
N VAL A 101 3.23 -10.56 6.71
CA VAL A 101 1.98 -11.10 6.14
C VAL A 101 0.78 -10.26 6.57
N SER A 102 0.64 -10.02 7.89
CA SER A 102 -0.48 -9.26 8.46
C SER A 102 -0.52 -7.79 8.01
N MET A 103 0.63 -7.21 7.68
CA MET A 103 0.73 -5.80 7.27
C MET A 103 0.58 -5.60 5.75
N TYR A 104 1.16 -6.47 4.92
CA TYR A 104 1.35 -6.18 3.50
C TYR A 104 0.53 -7.06 2.54
N GLN A 105 0.01 -8.19 3.00
CA GLN A 105 -0.87 -9.02 2.19
C GLN A 105 -2.33 -8.59 2.38
N ASN A 106 -3.14 -8.71 1.33
CA ASN A 106 -4.58 -8.51 1.43
C ASN A 106 -5.22 -9.80 1.96
N LEU A 107 -5.55 -9.81 3.26
CA LEU A 107 -6.02 -11.00 3.96
C LEU A 107 -7.54 -10.94 4.15
N SER A 108 -8.24 -11.99 3.74
CA SER A 108 -9.65 -12.17 4.07
C SER A 108 -9.83 -12.44 5.57
N GLU A 109 -10.96 -12.03 6.14
CA GLU A 109 -11.36 -12.37 7.51
C GLU A 109 -11.31 -13.88 7.81
N ASP A 110 -11.73 -14.73 6.87
CA ASP A 110 -11.65 -16.20 7.03
C ASP A 110 -10.20 -16.68 7.22
N PHE A 111 -9.28 -16.20 6.39
CA PHE A 111 -7.85 -16.49 6.54
C PHE A 111 -7.33 -16.00 7.89
N ILE A 112 -7.70 -14.79 8.32
CA ILE A 112 -7.26 -14.23 9.61
C ILE A 112 -7.79 -15.11 10.75
N ALA A 113 -9.07 -15.49 10.72
CA ALA A 113 -9.68 -16.35 11.75
C ALA A 113 -9.02 -17.73 11.84
N ARG A 114 -8.75 -18.38 10.69
CA ARG A 114 -8.08 -19.69 10.66
C ARG A 114 -6.63 -19.64 11.16
N ASN A 115 -6.00 -18.47 11.09
CA ASN A 115 -4.60 -18.25 11.50
C ASN A 115 -4.50 -17.30 12.71
N ALA A 116 -5.54 -17.22 13.54
CA ALA A 116 -5.67 -16.25 14.63
C ALA A 116 -4.54 -16.29 15.68
N ASN A 117 -3.82 -17.41 15.79
CA ASN A 117 -2.68 -17.56 16.71
C ASN A 117 -1.34 -17.19 16.07
N LEU A 118 -1.30 -16.97 14.76
CA LEU A 118 -0.08 -16.67 14.01
C LEU A 118 -0.01 -15.21 13.58
N VAL A 119 -1.14 -14.65 13.14
CA VAL A 119 -1.24 -13.26 12.70
C VAL A 119 -0.91 -12.27 13.82
N ASN A 120 -0.32 -11.14 13.44
CA ASN A 120 -0.09 -10.04 14.37
C ASN A 120 -1.34 -9.15 14.44
N TRP A 121 -2.14 -9.30 15.49
CA TRP A 121 -3.42 -8.61 15.65
C TRP A 121 -3.32 -7.08 15.65
N GLY A 122 -2.25 -6.50 16.20
CA GLY A 122 -2.03 -5.06 16.14
C GLY A 122 -1.95 -4.59 14.68
N THR A 123 -1.16 -5.28 13.85
CA THR A 123 -1.10 -4.96 12.42
C THR A 123 -2.35 -5.35 11.64
N ILE A 124 -3.07 -6.40 12.04
CA ILE A 124 -4.35 -6.75 11.40
C ILE A 124 -5.35 -5.60 11.55
N VAL A 125 -5.49 -5.05 12.76
CA VAL A 125 -6.38 -3.92 13.05
C VAL A 125 -5.97 -2.66 12.30
N GLN A 126 -4.68 -2.42 12.10
CA GLN A 126 -4.22 -1.23 11.37
C GLN A 126 -4.39 -1.39 9.85
N TYR A 127 -3.97 -2.51 9.27
CA TYR A 127 -3.71 -2.62 7.83
C TYR A 127 -4.79 -3.39 7.05
N GLN A 128 -5.66 -4.15 7.73
CA GLN A 128 -6.71 -4.92 7.07
C GLN A 128 -8.07 -4.21 7.18
N SER A 129 -8.95 -4.41 6.21
CA SER A 129 -10.35 -3.96 6.28
C SER A 129 -11.16 -5.00 7.06
N LEU A 130 -11.68 -4.64 8.23
CA LEU A 130 -12.37 -5.56 9.13
C LEU A 130 -13.80 -5.09 9.37
N SER A 131 -14.75 -6.02 9.29
CA SER A 131 -16.12 -5.79 9.68
C SER A 131 -16.26 -5.69 11.20
N GLU A 132 -17.26 -4.94 11.66
CA GLU A 132 -17.58 -4.86 13.08
C GLU A 132 -17.93 -6.23 13.69
N ALA A 133 -18.62 -7.09 12.92
CA ALA A 133 -18.94 -8.44 13.35
C ALA A 133 -17.68 -9.27 13.61
N PHE A 134 -16.68 -9.15 12.73
CA PHE A 134 -15.38 -9.80 12.91
C PHE A 134 -14.61 -9.24 14.11
N LEU A 135 -14.55 -7.92 14.22
CA LEU A 135 -13.90 -7.23 15.35
C LEU A 135 -14.51 -7.65 16.69
N LYS A 136 -15.84 -7.72 16.77
CA LYS A 136 -16.58 -8.18 17.95
C LYS A 136 -16.28 -9.65 18.26
N LYS A 137 -16.30 -10.52 17.25
CA LYS A 137 -16.02 -11.96 17.43
C LYS A 137 -14.60 -12.23 17.97
N HIS A 138 -13.63 -11.39 17.58
CA HIS A 138 -12.22 -11.56 17.92
C HIS A 138 -11.70 -10.49 18.91
N GLU A 139 -12.60 -9.92 19.70
CA GLU A 139 -12.31 -8.83 20.64
C GLU A 139 -11.16 -9.13 21.60
N ASN A 140 -11.16 -10.33 22.17
CA ASN A 140 -10.11 -10.80 23.08
C ASN A 140 -8.71 -10.82 22.44
N LYS A 141 -8.60 -10.94 21.11
CA LYS A 141 -7.32 -11.04 20.42
C LYS A 141 -6.66 -9.70 20.14
N TRP A 142 -7.44 -8.69 19.74
CA TRP A 142 -6.89 -7.37 19.46
C TRP A 142 -6.85 -6.47 20.70
N ARG A 143 -7.75 -6.67 21.67
CA ARG A 143 -7.69 -5.93 22.94
C ARG A 143 -6.48 -6.27 23.81
N SER A 144 -5.99 -7.51 23.73
CA SER A 144 -4.79 -7.92 24.46
C SER A 144 -3.50 -7.33 23.90
N THR A 145 -3.57 -6.55 22.82
CA THR A 145 -2.41 -5.86 22.25
C THR A 145 -2.19 -4.53 22.95
N MET A 146 -0.94 -4.07 23.05
CA MET A 146 -0.60 -2.72 23.54
C MET A 146 -1.19 -1.59 22.67
N PHE A 147 -1.85 -1.92 21.56
CA PHE A 147 -2.39 -1.01 20.57
C PHE A 147 -3.93 -1.14 20.45
N SER A 148 -4.62 -1.52 21.53
CA SER A 148 -6.07 -1.76 21.49
C SER A 148 -6.88 -0.52 21.04
N SER A 149 -6.37 0.70 21.23
CA SER A 149 -6.98 1.94 20.75
C SER A 149 -6.89 2.15 19.24
N ASP A 150 -6.02 1.41 18.54
CA ASP A 150 -5.82 1.55 17.10
C ASP A 150 -7.05 1.16 16.29
N VAL A 151 -7.93 0.32 16.82
CA VAL A 151 -9.21 0.00 16.16
C VAL A 151 -10.01 1.26 15.83
N PHE A 152 -10.00 2.26 16.73
CA PHE A 152 -10.71 3.52 16.54
C PHE A 152 -9.99 4.49 15.60
N LYS A 153 -8.67 4.31 15.42
CA LYS A 153 -7.83 5.15 14.55
C LYS A 153 -7.85 4.70 13.09
N TYR A 154 -8.01 3.39 12.84
CA TYR A 154 -7.83 2.83 11.51
C TYR A 154 -9.08 2.11 10.96
N GLN A 155 -10.04 1.71 11.79
CA GLN A 155 -11.28 1.10 11.31
C GLN A 155 -12.41 2.12 11.28
N LYS A 156 -13.11 2.21 10.15
CA LYS A 156 -14.32 3.04 10.03
C LYS A 156 -15.48 2.30 10.69
N LEU A 157 -15.81 2.72 11.91
CA LEU A 157 -16.85 2.09 12.73
C LEU A 157 -18.15 2.90 12.67
N SER A 158 -19.26 2.26 12.96
CA SER A 158 -20.55 2.90 13.23
C SER A 158 -20.49 3.66 14.55
N LYS A 159 -21.39 4.63 14.71
CA LYS A 159 -21.53 5.39 15.96
C LYS A 159 -21.87 4.45 17.12
N ASP A 160 -22.86 3.59 16.92
CA ASP A 160 -23.28 2.57 17.89
C ASP A 160 -22.15 1.66 18.34
N TYR A 161 -21.30 1.21 17.42
CA TYR A 161 -20.17 0.36 17.79
C TYR A 161 -19.18 1.14 18.67
N ARG A 162 -18.83 2.38 18.32
CA ARG A 162 -17.92 3.20 19.14
C ARG A 162 -18.47 3.43 20.55
N GLU A 163 -19.72 3.86 20.66
CA GLU A 163 -20.36 4.19 21.94
C GLU A 163 -20.50 2.97 22.85
N ARG A 164 -20.78 1.78 22.30
CA ARG A 164 -20.81 0.53 23.08
C ARG A 164 -19.45 0.17 23.69
N GLN A 165 -18.36 0.59 23.06
CA GLN A 165 -17.02 0.33 23.56
C GLN A 165 -16.56 1.37 24.59
N ASP A 166 -17.13 2.59 24.57
CA ASP A 166 -16.87 3.66 25.56
C ASP A 166 -17.43 3.34 26.95
N ILE A 167 -18.43 2.46 27.08
CA ILE A 167 -18.96 2.01 28.38
C ILE A 167 -17.87 1.34 29.24
N PHE A 168 -16.78 0.87 28.65
CA PHE A 168 -15.65 0.22 29.33
C PHE A 168 -14.40 1.11 29.48
N ARG A 169 -14.42 2.39 29.09
CA ARG A 169 -13.24 3.30 29.06
C ARG A 169 -13.47 4.64 29.78
N ARG A 170 -14.07 4.67 30.97
CA ARG A 170 -14.16 5.93 31.74
C ARG A 170 -12.84 6.43 32.35
N ASP A 171 -11.80 5.59 32.43
CA ASP A 171 -10.55 5.99 33.09
C ASP A 171 -9.34 6.19 32.14
N GLU A 172 -9.47 5.93 30.84
CA GLU A 172 -8.35 6.05 29.87
C GLU A 172 -8.64 6.99 28.68
N ILE A 173 -9.84 7.59 28.61
CA ILE A 173 -10.26 8.47 27.52
C ILE A 173 -10.99 9.70 28.09
N GLU A 174 -10.31 10.59 28.80
CA GLU A 174 -10.81 11.97 28.90
C GLU A 174 -10.22 12.85 27.78
N ASP A 175 -9.10 12.45 27.16
CA ASP A 175 -8.42 13.25 26.13
C ASP A 175 -8.77 12.91 24.66
N PHE A 176 -9.57 11.87 24.36
CA PHE A 176 -9.72 11.38 22.96
C PHE A 176 -11.07 11.68 22.29
N CYS A 177 -12.13 12.00 23.05
CA CYS A 177 -13.48 12.14 22.50
C CYS A 177 -13.85 13.59 22.12
N ASP A 178 -13.30 14.59 22.80
CA ASP A 178 -13.71 15.99 22.58
C ASP A 178 -13.24 16.56 21.22
N ASP A 179 -12.18 16.01 20.62
CA ASP A 179 -11.65 16.46 19.33
C ASP A 179 -12.47 15.99 18.10
N PHE A 180 -13.42 15.06 18.26
CA PHE A 180 -14.04 14.41 17.10
C PHE A 180 -15.36 15.04 16.61
N LEU A 181 -16.03 15.88 17.38
CA LEU A 181 -17.39 16.38 17.07
C LEU A 181 -17.48 17.79 16.48
N GLY A 182 -16.38 18.55 16.38
CA GLY A 182 -16.31 19.86 15.71
C GLY A 182 -15.45 19.83 14.44
N VAL A 183 -15.79 20.59 13.39
CA VAL A 183 -14.93 20.75 12.21
C VAL A 183 -13.90 21.83 12.50
N ASP A 184 -12.70 21.42 12.94
CA ASP A 184 -11.50 22.27 12.88
C ASP A 184 -10.55 21.76 11.78
N SER A 185 -10.01 22.71 11.03
CA SER A 185 -8.91 22.57 10.06
C SER A 185 -7.63 21.90 10.61
N ASN A 186 -7.57 21.62 11.91
CA ASN A 186 -6.47 20.94 12.61
C ASN A 186 -6.69 19.44 12.88
N LYS A 187 -7.75 18.81 12.35
CA LYS A 187 -7.96 17.36 12.58
C LYS A 187 -6.79 16.52 12.04
N GLU A 188 -6.13 15.79 12.95
CA GLU A 188 -5.06 14.84 12.64
C GLU A 188 -5.53 13.65 11.79
N SER A 189 -6.84 13.45 11.64
CA SER A 189 -7.44 12.34 10.87
C SER A 189 -8.74 12.71 10.16
N TRP A 190 -8.89 12.18 8.94
CA TRP A 190 -10.07 12.35 8.08
C TRP A 190 -11.03 11.15 8.09
N LEU A 191 -10.85 10.21 9.03
CA LEU A 191 -11.60 8.94 9.07
C LEU A 191 -13.12 9.14 9.15
N TYR A 192 -13.56 10.11 9.95
CA TYR A 192 -14.98 10.46 10.12
C TYR A 192 -15.33 11.86 9.58
N THR A 193 -14.44 12.48 8.80
CA THR A 193 -14.74 13.76 8.14
C THR A 193 -15.84 13.53 7.09
N SER A 194 -16.84 14.40 7.08
CA SER A 194 -17.95 14.33 6.14
C SER A 194 -17.49 14.54 4.69
N THR A 195 -18.22 13.99 3.72
CA THR A 195 -17.94 14.21 2.30
C THR A 195 -18.01 15.70 1.94
N GLU A 196 -18.94 16.44 2.54
CA GLU A 196 -19.10 17.88 2.34
C GLU A 196 -17.87 18.68 2.83
N ASP A 197 -17.33 18.34 4.00
CA ASP A 197 -16.18 19.06 4.55
C ASP A 197 -14.88 18.70 3.80
N LYS A 198 -14.74 17.42 3.37
CA LYS A 198 -13.67 17.03 2.44
C LYS A 198 -13.75 17.84 1.15
N LEU A 199 -14.93 17.98 0.57
CA LEU A 199 -15.16 18.77 -0.64
C LEU A 199 -14.79 20.25 -0.45
N LYS A 200 -15.27 20.88 0.63
CA LYS A 200 -14.94 22.28 0.98
C LYS A 200 -13.43 22.46 1.10
N TYR A 201 -12.76 21.56 1.82
CA TYR A 201 -11.31 21.60 1.99
C TYR A 201 -10.58 21.47 0.65
N ILE A 202 -10.97 20.51 -0.20
CA ILE A 202 -10.34 20.25 -1.50
C ILE A 202 -10.44 21.48 -2.41
N LYS A 203 -11.63 22.09 -2.50
CA LYS A 203 -11.86 23.30 -3.30
C LYS A 203 -11.02 24.48 -2.82
N LYS A 204 -10.83 24.63 -1.49
CA LYS A 204 -10.11 25.75 -0.89
C LYS A 204 -8.58 25.60 -0.94
N ASN A 205 -8.08 24.39 -0.67
CA ASN A 205 -6.68 24.18 -0.31
C ASN A 205 -5.85 23.39 -1.35
N THR A 206 -6.49 22.87 -2.40
CA THR A 206 -5.82 21.98 -3.35
C THR A 206 -5.94 22.46 -4.79
N LYS A 207 -5.17 21.83 -5.69
CA LYS A 207 -5.22 22.09 -7.14
C LYS A 207 -5.91 20.96 -7.91
N TYR A 208 -6.61 20.06 -7.22
CA TYR A 208 -7.32 18.97 -7.87
C TYR A 208 -8.53 19.49 -8.63
N LYS A 209 -8.76 18.96 -9.84
CA LYS A 209 -10.00 19.24 -10.57
C LYS A 209 -11.13 18.44 -9.91
N VAL A 210 -12.05 19.14 -9.28
CA VAL A 210 -13.34 18.60 -8.83
C VAL A 210 -14.30 18.53 -10.01
N VAL A 211 -15.07 17.45 -10.11
CA VAL A 211 -16.08 17.23 -11.15
C VAL A 211 -17.40 16.92 -10.47
N ASP A 212 -18.43 17.72 -10.81
CA ASP A 212 -19.81 17.59 -10.34
C ASP A 212 -19.97 17.47 -8.82
N ASP A 213 -19.00 18.00 -8.07
CA ASP A 213 -18.90 17.88 -6.60
C ASP A 213 -18.85 16.45 -6.05
N GLU A 214 -18.74 15.45 -6.92
CA GLU A 214 -18.74 14.03 -6.57
C GLU A 214 -17.32 13.43 -6.47
N TYR A 215 -16.41 13.86 -7.34
CA TYR A 215 -15.09 13.25 -7.44
C TYR A 215 -14.00 14.22 -7.90
N ILE A 216 -12.75 13.81 -7.71
CA ILE A 216 -11.57 14.51 -8.21
C ILE A 216 -10.84 13.73 -9.30
N ILE A 217 -10.13 14.46 -10.15
CA ILE A 217 -9.13 13.91 -11.05
C ILE A 217 -7.74 14.00 -10.44
N ALA A 218 -7.09 12.86 -10.25
CA ALA A 218 -5.72 12.74 -9.79
C ALA A 218 -4.89 11.87 -10.75
N TYR A 219 -3.62 11.64 -10.42
CA TYR A 219 -2.69 10.91 -11.27
C TYR A 219 -1.87 9.88 -10.50
N LYS A 220 -1.90 8.63 -10.97
CA LYS A 220 -1.14 7.51 -10.42
C LYS A 220 0.08 7.23 -11.31
N SER A 221 1.27 7.38 -10.75
CA SER A 221 2.50 6.93 -11.41
C SER A 221 2.69 5.44 -11.16
N ILE A 222 2.99 4.70 -12.23
CA ILE A 222 3.20 3.26 -12.20
C ILE A 222 4.44 2.90 -13.00
N ARG A 223 4.99 1.72 -12.74
CA ARG A 223 6.07 1.13 -13.52
C ARG A 223 5.59 0.79 -14.93
N ASN A 224 6.53 0.57 -15.84
CA ASN A 224 6.21 0.19 -17.22
C ASN A 224 5.43 -1.15 -17.32
N ASP A 225 5.64 -2.05 -16.37
CA ASP A 225 4.92 -3.33 -16.23
C ASP A 225 3.50 -3.20 -15.65
N GLY A 226 3.06 -1.98 -15.32
CA GLY A 226 1.71 -1.66 -14.84
C GLY A 226 1.55 -1.67 -13.31
N TYR A 227 2.59 -2.03 -12.55
CA TYR A 227 2.50 -2.12 -11.09
C TYR A 227 2.89 -0.81 -10.38
N SER A 228 2.54 -0.72 -9.09
CA SER A 228 3.02 0.36 -8.23
C SER A 228 4.56 0.37 -8.15
N VAL A 229 5.14 1.51 -7.77
CA VAL A 229 6.60 1.68 -7.66
C VAL A 229 7.23 0.75 -6.60
N PHE A 230 6.49 0.42 -5.53
CA PHE A 230 7.03 -0.28 -4.36
C PHE A 230 6.58 -1.73 -4.18
N ASN A 231 5.49 -2.17 -4.81
CA ASN A 231 4.95 -3.52 -4.62
C ASN A 231 4.10 -3.98 -5.82
N PHE A 232 3.74 -5.26 -5.81
CA PHE A 232 3.03 -5.96 -6.88
C PHE A 232 1.59 -6.31 -6.52
N GLN A 233 0.98 -5.63 -5.53
CA GLN A 233 -0.37 -5.95 -5.06
C GLN A 233 -1.44 -5.62 -6.12
N TYR A 234 -1.27 -4.48 -6.79
CA TYR A 234 -2.19 -4.00 -7.82
C TYR A 234 -1.44 -3.75 -9.12
N LYS A 235 -1.96 -4.32 -10.20
CA LYS A 235 -1.60 -4.00 -11.57
C LYS A 235 -2.65 -3.05 -12.11
N TYR A 236 -2.27 -1.80 -12.34
CA TYR A 236 -3.18 -0.73 -12.73
C TYR A 236 -3.40 -0.74 -14.25
N GLU A 237 -4.64 -0.93 -14.66
CA GLU A 237 -5.07 -1.04 -16.05
C GLU A 237 -6.25 -0.10 -16.30
N VAL A 238 -6.39 0.40 -17.53
CA VAL A 238 -7.48 1.31 -17.89
C VAL A 238 -8.84 0.61 -17.68
N GLY A 239 -9.78 1.29 -17.03
CA GLY A 239 -11.06 0.73 -16.59
C GLY A 239 -11.01 -0.02 -15.26
N GLY A 240 -9.81 -0.24 -14.69
CA GLY A 240 -9.66 -0.96 -13.43
C GLY A 240 -10.13 -0.13 -12.22
N ILE A 241 -10.87 -0.79 -11.32
CA ILE A 241 -11.27 -0.25 -10.02
C ILE A 241 -10.50 -0.99 -8.93
N TYR A 242 -9.87 -0.24 -8.04
CA TYR A 242 -9.01 -0.79 -6.99
C TYR A 242 -9.48 -0.28 -5.65
N THR A 243 -9.46 -1.17 -4.64
CA THR A 243 -9.80 -0.85 -3.25
C THR A 243 -8.67 -1.26 -2.32
N SER A 244 -8.51 -0.57 -1.21
CA SER A 244 -7.55 -0.88 -0.15
C SER A 244 -8.00 -0.26 1.15
N GLN A 245 -7.60 -0.84 2.28
CA GLN A 245 -7.59 -0.08 3.52
C GLN A 245 -6.59 1.08 3.41
N CYS A 246 -6.88 2.20 4.05
CA CYS A 246 -6.01 3.37 4.05
C CYS A 246 -5.97 4.08 5.40
N ASP A 247 -4.81 4.64 5.73
CA ASP A 247 -4.61 5.45 6.94
C ASP A 247 -5.18 6.86 6.74
N CYS A 248 -6.20 7.25 7.50
CA CYS A 248 -6.83 8.56 7.31
C CYS A 248 -6.10 9.73 7.98
N ARG A 249 -4.94 9.50 8.60
CA ARG A 249 -4.19 10.57 9.25
C ARG A 249 -3.52 11.53 8.27
N THR A 250 -3.65 12.82 8.56
CA THR A 250 -3.15 13.93 7.75
C THR A 250 -1.71 14.31 8.11
N ASN A 251 -1.28 14.08 9.34
CA ASN A 251 0.09 14.33 9.83
C ASN A 251 1.09 13.20 9.48
N HIS A 252 0.61 12.10 8.86
CA HIS A 252 1.43 10.95 8.49
C HIS A 252 1.66 10.93 6.98
N GLU A 253 2.78 11.47 6.52
CA GLU A 253 3.11 11.60 5.10
C GLU A 253 3.24 10.26 4.37
N ASN A 254 3.97 9.33 4.98
CA ASN A 254 4.30 8.02 4.41
C ASN A 254 3.55 6.91 5.16
N SER A 255 2.36 6.59 4.67
CA SER A 255 1.52 5.52 5.23
C SER A 255 0.81 4.72 4.13
N PHE A 256 0.04 3.71 4.54
CA PHE A 256 -0.60 2.73 3.68
C PHE A 256 -1.93 3.23 3.08
N GLY A 257 -2.28 2.67 1.92
CA GLY A 257 -3.47 3.04 1.16
C GLY A 257 -3.19 3.19 -0.32
N LEU A 258 -4.27 3.26 -1.12
CA LEU A 258 -4.14 3.70 -2.50
C LEU A 258 -3.76 5.17 -2.51
N SER A 259 -2.95 5.56 -3.49
CA SER A 259 -2.44 6.93 -3.56
C SER A 259 -2.36 7.43 -4.98
N ALA A 260 -2.67 8.70 -5.13
CA ALA A 260 -2.54 9.44 -6.37
C ALA A 260 -2.06 10.85 -6.06
N TRP A 261 -1.38 11.47 -7.00
CA TRP A 261 -0.81 12.81 -6.86
C TRP A 261 -1.53 13.78 -7.79
N ASN A 262 -1.30 15.07 -7.58
CA ASN A 262 -1.50 16.02 -8.67
C ASN A 262 -0.58 15.67 -9.86
N LYS A 263 -0.90 16.18 -11.05
CA LYS A 263 -0.18 15.82 -12.29
C LYS A 263 1.32 16.12 -12.24
N LYS A 264 1.72 17.24 -11.64
CA LYS A 264 3.11 17.70 -11.58
C LYS A 264 3.94 16.80 -10.69
N GLN A 265 3.45 16.50 -9.48
CA GLN A 265 4.17 15.65 -8.54
C GLN A 265 4.16 14.18 -8.97
N ALA A 266 3.08 13.70 -9.60
CA ALA A 266 3.05 12.35 -10.16
C ALA A 266 4.23 12.12 -11.14
N LYS A 267 4.45 13.07 -12.05
CA LYS A 267 5.59 13.02 -13.00
C LYS A 267 6.95 13.06 -12.31
N ARG A 268 7.09 13.80 -11.21
CA ARG A 268 8.35 13.86 -10.44
C ARG A 268 8.60 12.58 -9.66
N TYR A 269 7.55 11.97 -9.13
CA TYR A 269 7.62 10.80 -8.28
C TYR A 269 8.19 9.57 -8.99
N HIS A 270 7.80 9.35 -10.26
CA HIS A 270 8.35 8.27 -11.09
C HIS A 270 8.33 8.64 -12.57
N GLY A 271 9.27 9.50 -12.99
CA GLY A 271 9.28 10.13 -14.31
C GLY A 271 9.53 9.21 -15.50
N ASP A 272 10.20 8.07 -15.28
CA ASP A 272 10.51 7.08 -16.32
C ASP A 272 9.44 5.97 -16.46
N GLY A 273 8.36 6.07 -15.68
CA GLY A 273 7.25 5.14 -15.71
C GLY A 273 6.07 5.64 -16.55
N ARG A 274 4.94 4.95 -16.38
CA ARG A 274 3.66 5.31 -16.99
C ARG A 274 2.85 6.17 -16.03
N LEU A 275 2.00 7.02 -16.57
CA LEU A 275 1.17 7.95 -15.81
C LEU A 275 -0.30 7.71 -16.10
N MET A 276 -1.06 7.28 -15.10
CA MET A 276 -2.48 7.01 -15.21
C MET A 276 -3.30 8.17 -14.66
N LYS A 277 -4.31 8.60 -15.39
CA LYS A 277 -5.35 9.51 -14.90
C LYS A 277 -6.37 8.68 -14.14
N VAL A 278 -6.68 9.09 -12.90
CA VAL A 278 -7.61 8.37 -12.03
C VAL A 278 -8.74 9.27 -11.55
N ARG A 279 -9.91 8.67 -11.33
CA ARG A 279 -11.04 9.22 -10.60
C ARG A 279 -10.98 8.72 -9.16
N ILE A 280 -11.23 9.61 -8.21
CA ILE A 280 -11.38 9.28 -6.78
C ILE A 280 -12.61 10.03 -6.29
N ASN A 281 -13.65 9.32 -5.86
CA ASN A 281 -14.83 9.94 -5.26
C ASN A 281 -14.43 10.64 -3.95
N ILE A 282 -15.07 11.76 -3.62
CA ILE A 282 -14.72 12.54 -2.42
C ILE A 282 -14.90 11.69 -1.14
N GLU A 283 -15.93 10.83 -1.10
CA GLU A 283 -16.18 9.91 0.01
C GLU A 283 -15.04 8.91 0.26
N ASP A 284 -14.35 8.50 -0.81
CA ASP A 284 -13.27 7.51 -0.79
C ASP A 284 -11.91 8.11 -0.42
N ILE A 285 -11.81 9.43 -0.28
CA ILE A 285 -10.57 10.10 0.14
C ILE A 285 -10.38 9.88 1.64
N GLY A 286 -9.28 9.22 1.98
CA GLY A 286 -8.90 8.95 3.36
C GLY A 286 -8.08 10.08 3.98
N ALA A 287 -7.17 10.69 3.21
CA ALA A 287 -6.38 11.84 3.66
C ALA A 287 -5.79 12.59 2.46
N ILE A 288 -5.38 13.84 2.69
CA ILE A 288 -4.49 14.60 1.81
C ILE A 288 -3.22 14.91 2.58
N VAL A 289 -2.09 14.63 1.96
CA VAL A 289 -0.74 14.72 2.56
C VAL A 289 0.24 15.34 1.55
N HIS A 290 1.47 15.61 1.97
CA HIS A 290 2.55 16.24 1.20
C HIS A 290 2.12 17.60 0.64
N ASP A 291 1.89 18.59 1.51
CA ASP A 291 1.53 19.96 1.11
C ASP A 291 0.33 20.01 0.15
N ASN A 292 -0.69 19.19 0.44
CA ASN A 292 -1.90 19.04 -0.37
C ASN A 292 -1.70 18.43 -1.78
N ASP A 293 -0.54 17.85 -2.06
CA ASP A 293 -0.19 17.34 -3.38
C ASP A 293 -0.43 15.84 -3.58
N LYS A 294 -0.71 15.08 -2.51
CA LYS A 294 -0.95 13.63 -2.58
C LYS A 294 -2.24 13.24 -1.86
N ILE A 295 -3.11 12.55 -2.59
CA ILE A 295 -4.29 11.88 -2.05
C ILE A 295 -3.89 10.50 -1.57
N ARG A 296 -4.39 10.13 -0.40
CA ARG A 296 -4.52 8.75 0.04
C ARG A 296 -6.01 8.40 0.08
N CYS A 297 -6.37 7.24 -0.45
CA CYS A 297 -7.77 6.86 -0.67
C CYS A 297 -8.02 5.36 -0.44
N PHE A 298 -9.27 5.05 -0.17
CA PHE A 298 -9.79 3.69 -0.05
C PHE A 298 -10.05 3.06 -1.42
N LYS A 299 -10.42 3.89 -2.41
CA LYS A 299 -10.80 3.43 -3.75
C LYS A 299 -10.36 4.43 -4.80
N LEU A 300 -9.96 3.90 -5.96
CA LEU A 300 -9.76 4.70 -7.17
C LEU A 300 -10.15 3.90 -8.42
N GLU A 301 -10.52 4.64 -9.46
CA GLU A 301 -10.80 4.12 -10.79
C GLU A 301 -9.78 4.68 -11.77
N VAL A 302 -9.22 3.82 -12.63
CA VAL A 302 -8.27 4.22 -13.66
C VAL A 302 -9.02 4.57 -14.95
N LEU A 303 -9.03 5.85 -15.31
CA LEU A 303 -9.80 6.33 -16.45
C LEU A 303 -9.07 6.19 -17.78
N SER A 304 -7.77 6.54 -17.80
CA SER A 304 -7.00 6.60 -19.04
C SER A 304 -5.50 6.69 -18.77
N GLU A 305 -4.67 6.28 -19.72
CA GLU A 305 -3.23 6.57 -19.68
C GLU A 305 -2.92 7.94 -20.29
N VAL A 306 -2.06 8.71 -19.62
CA VAL A 306 -1.59 10.01 -20.12
C VAL A 306 -0.51 9.75 -21.16
N LYS A 307 -0.79 10.12 -22.42
CA LYS A 307 0.21 10.01 -23.50
C LYS A 307 1.46 10.85 -23.18
N PRO A 308 2.67 10.34 -23.47
CA PRO A 308 3.90 11.14 -23.40
C PRO A 308 3.77 12.37 -24.28
N TRP A 309 4.33 13.50 -23.83
CA TRP A 309 4.31 14.77 -24.58
C TRP A 309 5.24 14.76 -25.80
N TYR A 310 6.11 13.76 -25.91
CA TYR A 310 7.03 13.58 -27.03
C TYR A 310 6.75 12.22 -27.66
N LYS A 311 6.20 12.23 -28.87
CA LYS A 311 6.29 11.15 -29.84
C LYS A 311 7.22 11.60 -30.95
#